data_AF-A0A510WQP5-F1
#
_entry.id   AF-A0A510WQP5-F1
#
_cell.length_a   1.000
_cell.length_b   1.000
_cell.length_c   1.000
_cell.angle_alpha   90.00
_cell.angle_beta   90.00
_cell.angle_gamma   90.00
#
_symmetry.space_group_name_H-M   'P 1'
#
loop_
_entity.id
_entity.type
_entity.pdbx_description
1 polymer ?
#
loop_
_entity_poly.entity_id
_entity_poly.type
_entity_poly.pdbx_seq_one_letter_code
_entity_poly.pdbx_strand_id
1 'polypeptide(L)'
;MNSKNDCTAGKMTRNQKWTIASTAAGFSLENMDIMFLSFALTPIIASLHISQGAAGLIGTMTNLGMLFGGAIFGLLGDKIGRIKTFSYTIFIFAFATGAMFFAHSLPVIYVLRFLAGIGAGGEYGVGMALIAENFETKQVGRMTSVAAIGGQVGAIFAALAASFIIPHFGWNALFLLGIIPVILTYFVRRHLTESQEFLTAKEDAQKNHRKISFTRLFATPRLTFQTLGLMVMTIVQIAGYFGLMNWLPSIVQKQQGLSVSKSSIWMIATIIGMSLGMVVFGYIMDKFSAKAAFNIFLIGSACVLFIILAAHTALTMILAGMLIGFFSNGMFGGYGAVISRLYPTEIRSTANNLIMNVGRAIGGFSSFIIGLLMQYFNLKVTMMFLSGLYLISFIVMQLLPGFRQLKNVPAPDVEPE
;
A
#
# COMPACT_ATOMS: atom_id res chain seq x y z
N MET A 1 8.86 31.26 -24.47
CA MET A 1 10.32 31.19 -24.67
C MET A 1 10.79 29.82 -24.16
N ASN A 2 11.61 29.15 -24.98
CA ASN A 2 11.73 27.70 -25.12
C ASN A 2 12.17 26.90 -23.88
N SER A 3 11.51 25.77 -23.65
CA SER A 3 11.98 24.66 -22.82
C SER A 3 11.63 23.34 -23.52
N LYS A 4 12.28 23.09 -24.65
CA LYS A 4 12.44 21.75 -25.23
C LYS A 4 13.94 21.54 -25.42
N ASN A 5 14.37 20.31 -25.14
CA ASN A 5 15.72 19.75 -25.22
C ASN A 5 16.53 19.82 -23.93
N ASP A 6 16.37 18.78 -23.11
CA ASP A 6 17.54 18.16 -22.48
C ASP A 6 17.32 16.64 -22.40
N CYS A 7 17.65 15.96 -23.50
CA CYS A 7 17.67 14.50 -23.62
C CYS A 7 19.10 14.03 -23.32
N THR A 8 19.49 14.05 -22.04
CA THR A 8 20.77 13.53 -21.55
C THR A 8 20.51 12.84 -20.21
N ALA A 9 20.46 11.50 -20.17
CA ALA A 9 20.36 10.66 -18.94
C ALA A 9 19.70 11.40 -17.74
N GLY A 10 18.44 11.80 -17.93
CA GLY A 10 17.88 13.02 -17.34
C GLY A 10 17.88 13.09 -15.81
N LYS A 11 18.57 14.08 -15.24
CA LYS A 11 18.40 14.46 -13.84
C LYS A 11 16.92 14.82 -13.60
N MET A 12 16.27 14.13 -12.66
CA MET A 12 14.88 14.42 -12.29
C MET A 12 14.68 15.90 -11.94
N THR A 13 13.53 16.45 -12.35
CA THR A 13 13.15 17.82 -12.00
C THR A 13 12.96 17.98 -10.49
N ARG A 14 12.99 19.22 -10.00
CA ARG A 14 12.75 19.50 -8.58
C ARG A 14 11.37 19.02 -8.12
N ASN A 15 10.33 19.20 -8.95
CA ASN A 15 8.96 18.75 -8.62
C ASN A 15 8.86 17.23 -8.58
N GLN A 16 9.53 16.52 -9.50
CA GLN A 16 9.61 15.05 -9.50
C GLN A 16 10.26 14.52 -8.23
N LYS A 17 11.38 15.11 -7.78
CA LYS A 17 12.04 14.72 -6.52
C LYS A 17 11.13 14.90 -5.32
N TRP A 18 10.46 16.05 -5.22
CA TRP A 18 9.51 16.30 -4.14
C TRP A 18 8.28 15.38 -4.20
N THR A 19 7.84 14.99 -5.39
CA THR A 19 6.70 14.08 -5.58
C THR A 19 6.99 12.71 -4.97
N ILE A 20 8.17 12.15 -5.28
CA ILE A 20 8.61 10.89 -4.69
C ILE A 20 8.81 11.04 -3.19
N ALA A 21 9.53 12.08 -2.74
CA ALA A 21 9.81 12.28 -1.33
C ALA A 21 8.53 12.42 -0.49
N SER A 22 7.56 13.20 -0.97
CA SER A 22 6.25 13.40 -0.32
C SER A 22 5.43 12.12 -0.26
N THR A 23 5.40 11.36 -1.36
CA THR A 23 4.60 10.14 -1.44
C THR A 23 5.23 9.02 -0.61
N ALA A 24 6.55 8.87 -0.67
CA ALA A 24 7.30 7.92 0.14
C ALA A 24 7.20 8.23 1.64
N ALA A 25 7.29 9.51 2.03
CA ALA A 25 7.11 9.95 3.42
C ALA A 25 5.69 9.67 3.92
N GLY A 26 4.68 9.91 3.07
CA GLY A 26 3.29 9.56 3.35
C GLY A 26 3.10 8.06 3.58
N PHE A 27 3.62 7.20 2.69
CA PHE A 27 3.50 5.76 2.87
C PHE A 27 4.29 5.23 4.07
N SER A 28 5.43 5.87 4.37
CA SER A 28 6.22 5.60 5.59
C SER A 28 5.39 5.88 6.84
N LEU A 29 4.77 7.07 6.92
CA LEU A 29 3.86 7.46 8.00
C LEU A 29 2.71 6.47 8.19
N GLU A 30 2.04 6.12 7.10
CA GLU A 30 0.93 5.18 7.10
C GLU A 30 1.36 3.80 7.64
N ASN A 31 2.42 3.21 7.06
CA ASN A 31 2.87 1.89 7.50
C ASN A 31 3.43 1.90 8.92
N MET A 32 4.06 3.01 9.33
CA MET A 32 4.55 3.18 10.68
C MET A 32 3.40 3.11 11.70
N ASP A 33 2.28 3.82 11.48
CA ASP A 33 1.12 3.77 12.38
C ASP A 33 0.43 2.40 12.39
N ILE A 34 0.28 1.77 11.22
CA ILE A 34 -0.28 0.40 11.14
C ILE A 34 0.58 -0.56 11.98
N MET A 35 1.91 -0.46 11.89
CA MET A 35 2.82 -1.26 12.69
C MET A 35 2.82 -0.89 14.17
N PHE A 36 2.69 0.39 14.53
CA PHE A 36 2.51 0.79 15.92
C PHE A 36 1.30 0.12 16.54
N LEU A 37 0.17 0.05 15.84
CA LEU A 37 -1.01 -0.68 16.31
C LEU A 37 -0.71 -2.17 16.50
N SER A 38 -0.05 -2.81 15.53
CA SER A 38 0.34 -4.22 15.63
C SER A 38 1.20 -4.51 16.87
N PHE A 39 2.18 -3.65 17.19
CA PHE A 39 3.03 -3.84 18.37
C PHE A 39 2.35 -3.44 19.68
N ALA A 40 1.48 -2.43 19.66
CA ALA A 40 0.75 -1.95 20.83
C ALA A 40 -0.45 -2.82 21.23
N LEU A 41 -0.92 -3.70 20.35
CA LEU A 41 -2.17 -4.46 20.56
C LEU A 41 -2.15 -5.28 21.86
N THR A 42 -1.07 -6.01 22.12
CA THR A 42 -0.93 -6.83 23.35
C THR A 42 -0.92 -5.97 24.63
N PRO A 43 -0.11 -4.90 24.74
CA PRO A 43 -0.21 -3.94 25.85
C PRO A 43 -1.59 -3.27 26.01
N ILE A 44 -2.29 -2.95 24.92
CA ILE A 44 -3.64 -2.39 24.95
C ILE A 44 -4.61 -3.38 25.61
N ILE A 45 -4.55 -4.66 25.21
CA ILE A 45 -5.35 -5.74 25.80
C ILE A 45 -5.11 -5.84 27.30
N ALA A 46 -3.84 -5.86 27.71
CA ALA A 46 -3.45 -5.99 29.10
C ALA A 46 -3.87 -4.77 29.95
N SER A 47 -3.68 -3.55 29.45
CA SER A 47 -3.97 -2.32 30.21
C SER A 47 -5.47 -2.04 30.33
N LEU A 48 -6.25 -2.26 29.28
CA LEU A 48 -7.69 -2.00 29.28
C LEU A 48 -8.54 -3.22 29.68
N HIS A 49 -7.91 -4.36 29.92
CA HIS A 49 -8.59 -5.63 30.28
C HIS A 49 -9.69 -6.02 29.28
N ILE A 50 -9.44 -5.80 27.99
CA ILE A 50 -10.40 -6.06 26.92
C ILE A 50 -10.24 -7.48 26.35
N SER A 51 -11.32 -8.03 25.79
CA SER A 51 -11.24 -9.33 25.11
C SER A 51 -10.41 -9.25 23.82
N GLN A 52 -9.85 -10.39 23.39
CA GLN A 52 -9.14 -10.51 22.11
C GLN A 52 -10.03 -10.12 20.92
N GLY A 53 -11.33 -10.46 20.96
CA GLY A 53 -12.29 -10.06 19.94
C GLY A 53 -12.47 -8.54 19.87
N ALA A 54 -12.61 -7.88 21.02
CA ALA A 54 -12.71 -6.42 21.09
C ALA A 54 -11.42 -5.73 20.61
N ALA A 55 -10.25 -6.29 20.91
CA ALA A 55 -8.97 -5.79 20.40
C ALA A 55 -8.84 -5.96 18.88
N GLY A 56 -9.31 -7.08 18.32
CA GLY A 56 -9.34 -7.31 16.88
C GLY A 56 -10.16 -6.26 16.11
N LEU A 57 -11.27 -5.79 16.69
CA LEU A 57 -12.09 -4.73 16.10
C LEU A 57 -11.36 -3.38 15.98
N ILE A 58 -10.28 -3.15 16.74
CA ILE A 58 -9.49 -1.91 16.64
C ILE A 58 -8.93 -1.76 15.22
N GLY A 59 -8.33 -2.83 14.68
CA GLY A 59 -7.82 -2.84 13.30
C GLY A 59 -8.95 -2.74 12.27
N THR A 60 -10.10 -3.37 12.54
CA THR A 60 -11.29 -3.26 11.69
C THR A 60 -11.79 -1.82 11.59
N MET A 61 -11.82 -1.07 12.71
CA MET A 61 -12.22 0.34 12.70
C MET A 61 -11.28 1.19 11.84
N THR A 62 -9.97 0.93 11.89
CA THR A 62 -9.01 1.59 10.98
C THR A 62 -9.29 1.27 9.52
N ASN A 63 -9.51 -0.01 9.19
CA ASN A 63 -9.78 -0.42 7.80
C ASN A 63 -11.11 0.14 7.26
N LEU A 64 -12.15 0.20 8.09
CA LEU A 64 -13.40 0.87 7.74
C LEU A 64 -13.16 2.36 7.51
N GLY A 65 -12.43 3.02 8.40
CA GLY A 65 -12.00 4.40 8.22
C GLY A 65 -11.30 4.61 6.88
N MET A 66 -10.35 3.73 6.51
CA MET A 66 -9.64 3.78 5.22
C MET A 66 -10.59 3.65 4.03
N LEU A 67 -11.61 2.80 4.10
CA LEU A 67 -12.63 2.68 3.06
C LEU A 67 -13.42 3.98 2.87
N PHE A 68 -13.93 4.56 3.95
CA PHE A 68 -14.67 5.83 3.91
C PHE A 68 -13.76 6.99 3.47
N GLY A 69 -12.56 7.08 4.04
CA GLY A 69 -11.54 8.06 3.70
C GLY A 69 -11.14 8.00 2.24
N GLY A 70 -10.88 6.80 1.71
CA GLY A 70 -10.56 6.60 0.30
C GLY A 70 -11.67 7.07 -0.64
N ALA A 71 -12.93 6.77 -0.33
CA ALA A 71 -14.05 7.24 -1.13
C ALA A 71 -14.17 8.78 -1.11
N ILE A 72 -14.05 9.40 0.06
CA ILE A 72 -14.19 10.85 0.23
C ILE A 72 -13.01 11.60 -0.37
N PHE A 73 -11.79 11.25 0.04
CA PHE A 73 -10.57 11.94 -0.37
C PHE A 73 -10.11 11.57 -1.78
N GLY A 74 -10.52 10.43 -2.34
CA GLY A 74 -10.38 10.17 -3.77
C GLY A 74 -11.13 11.22 -4.62
N LEU A 75 -12.40 11.45 -4.30
CA LEU A 75 -13.22 12.47 -4.97
C LEU A 75 -12.69 13.88 -4.73
N LEU A 76 -12.27 14.17 -3.50
CA LEU A 76 -11.74 15.47 -3.14
C LEU A 76 -10.42 15.73 -3.89
N GLY A 77 -9.56 14.71 -4.01
CA GLY A 77 -8.33 14.71 -4.80
C GLY A 77 -8.55 15.10 -6.25
N ASP A 78 -9.62 14.59 -6.86
CA ASP A 78 -10.02 14.93 -8.22
C ASP A 78 -10.69 16.32 -8.33
N LYS A 79 -11.43 16.78 -7.30
CA LYS A 79 -12.16 18.06 -7.33
C LYS A 79 -11.30 19.28 -7.01
N ILE A 80 -10.62 19.28 -5.86
CA ILE A 80 -9.95 20.48 -5.34
C ILE A 80 -8.45 20.50 -5.63
N GLY A 81 -7.84 19.37 -5.97
CA GLY A 81 -6.40 19.22 -6.22
C GLY A 81 -5.77 18.07 -5.45
N ARG A 82 -4.69 17.50 -6.00
CA ARG A 82 -3.94 16.39 -5.38
C ARG A 82 -3.32 16.86 -4.07
N ILE A 83 -2.59 17.96 -4.09
CA ILE A 83 -1.72 18.39 -2.98
C ILE A 83 -2.53 18.88 -1.80
N LYS A 84 -3.62 19.62 -2.05
CA LYS A 84 -4.54 20.08 -1.00
C LYS A 84 -5.16 18.89 -0.26
N THR A 85 -5.68 17.93 -1.02
CA THR A 85 -6.28 16.71 -0.50
C THR A 85 -5.26 15.91 0.32
N PHE A 86 -4.04 15.74 -0.22
CA PHE A 86 -2.92 15.13 0.50
C PHE A 86 -2.67 15.79 1.85
N SER A 87 -2.66 17.11 1.90
CA SER A 87 -2.40 17.85 3.13
C SER A 87 -3.48 17.63 4.18
N TYR A 88 -4.75 17.59 3.78
CA TYR A 88 -5.87 17.31 4.68
C TYR A 88 -5.85 15.89 5.24
N THR A 89 -5.58 14.89 4.40
CA THR A 89 -5.55 13.49 4.83
C THR A 89 -4.46 13.26 5.88
N ILE A 90 -3.27 13.84 5.68
CA ILE A 90 -2.18 13.73 6.64
C ILE A 90 -2.51 14.43 7.96
N PHE A 91 -3.14 15.61 7.93
CA PHE A 91 -3.46 16.31 9.17
C PHE A 91 -4.46 15.52 10.03
N ILE A 92 -5.49 14.96 9.40
CA ILE A 92 -6.49 14.12 10.09
C ILE A 92 -5.82 12.87 10.68
N PHE A 93 -5.02 12.19 9.88
CA PHE A 93 -4.27 11.01 10.31
C PHE A 93 -3.33 11.32 11.48
N ALA A 94 -2.49 12.36 11.33
CA ALA A 94 -1.55 12.83 12.34
C ALA A 94 -2.21 13.13 13.68
N PHE A 95 -3.30 13.89 13.62
CA PHE A 95 -4.04 14.31 14.80
C PHE A 95 -4.64 13.10 15.51
N ALA A 96 -5.30 12.21 14.76
CA ALA A 96 -5.92 11.01 15.31
C ALA A 96 -4.89 10.05 15.91
N THR A 97 -3.76 9.83 15.22
CA THR A 97 -2.63 9.04 15.73
C THR A 97 -2.03 9.69 16.97
N GLY A 98 -1.70 10.98 16.96
CA GLY A 98 -1.15 11.66 18.14
C GLY A 98 -2.11 11.64 19.34
N ALA A 99 -3.42 11.78 19.09
CA ALA A 99 -4.45 11.73 20.12
C ALA A 99 -4.59 10.35 20.78
N MET A 100 -4.07 9.26 20.18
CA MET A 100 -4.01 7.94 20.81
C MET A 100 -3.22 7.96 22.12
N PHE A 101 -2.33 8.93 22.32
CA PHE A 101 -1.63 9.12 23.59
C PHE A 101 -2.58 9.26 24.79
N PHE A 102 -3.71 9.93 24.58
CA PHE A 102 -4.73 10.21 25.59
C PHE A 102 -5.85 9.14 25.62
N ALA A 103 -5.72 8.06 24.85
CA ALA A 103 -6.77 7.06 24.71
C ALA A 103 -6.74 6.04 25.86
N HIS A 104 -7.56 6.28 26.89
CA HIS A 104 -7.66 5.41 28.08
C HIS A 104 -8.88 4.50 28.10
N SER A 105 -9.66 4.43 27.01
CA SER A 105 -10.81 3.56 26.90
C SER A 105 -11.00 3.03 25.48
N LEU A 106 -11.60 1.86 25.36
CA LEU A 106 -11.81 1.19 24.07
C LEU A 106 -12.64 2.01 23.07
N PRO A 107 -13.76 2.68 23.45
CA PRO A 107 -14.52 3.49 22.50
C PRO A 107 -13.70 4.65 21.93
N VAL A 108 -12.86 5.30 22.74
CA VAL A 108 -11.98 6.38 22.28
C VAL A 108 -10.95 5.82 21.28
N ILE A 109 -10.37 4.65 21.57
CA ILE A 109 -9.46 3.98 20.63
C ILE A 109 -10.17 3.68 19.30
N TYR A 110 -11.40 3.16 19.32
CA TYR A 110 -12.16 2.90 18.09
C TYR A 110 -12.40 4.16 17.26
N VAL A 111 -12.83 5.25 17.89
CA VAL A 111 -13.07 6.52 17.20
C VAL A 111 -11.78 7.08 16.61
N LEU A 112 -10.70 7.13 17.40
CA LEU A 112 -9.41 7.63 16.91
C LEU A 112 -8.84 6.76 15.79
N ARG A 113 -9.02 5.44 15.86
CA ARG A 113 -8.57 4.52 14.79
C ARG A 113 -9.39 4.66 13.52
N PHE A 114 -10.69 4.85 13.66
CA PHE A 114 -11.55 5.17 12.52
C PHE A 114 -11.14 6.50 11.86
N LEU A 115 -10.85 7.54 12.65
CA LEU A 115 -10.36 8.83 12.13
C LEU A 115 -8.98 8.73 11.49
N ALA A 116 -8.04 8.00 12.11
CA ALA A 116 -6.73 7.72 11.53
C ALA A 116 -6.89 6.98 10.19
N GLY A 117 -7.76 5.97 10.16
CA GLY A 117 -8.14 5.27 8.94
C GLY A 117 -8.65 6.21 7.85
N ILE A 118 -9.55 7.15 8.18
CA ILE A 118 -10.06 8.14 7.22
C ILE A 118 -8.94 8.95 6.56
N GLY A 119 -7.97 9.40 7.36
CA GLY A 119 -6.79 10.10 6.82
C GLY A 119 -5.95 9.19 5.93
N ALA A 120 -5.54 8.02 6.42
CA ALA A 120 -4.71 7.07 5.67
C ALA A 120 -5.36 6.61 4.36
N GLY A 121 -6.69 6.44 4.34
CA GLY A 121 -7.44 5.96 3.18
C GLY A 121 -7.32 6.85 1.95
N GLY A 122 -7.14 8.16 2.11
CA GLY A 122 -7.00 9.09 0.98
C GLY A 122 -5.59 9.20 0.41
N GLU A 123 -4.58 8.81 1.20
CA GLU A 123 -3.17 9.05 0.90
C GLU A 123 -2.61 8.11 -0.18
N TYR A 124 -2.98 6.84 -0.19
CA TYR A 124 -2.43 5.93 -1.20
C TYR A 124 -2.72 6.42 -2.63
N GLY A 125 -4.00 6.67 -2.94
CA GLY A 125 -4.41 6.93 -4.31
C GLY A 125 -4.09 8.32 -4.84
N VAL A 126 -4.07 9.35 -3.98
CA VAL A 126 -3.62 10.69 -4.37
C VAL A 126 -2.13 10.68 -4.68
N GLY A 127 -1.30 9.98 -3.88
CA GLY A 127 0.13 9.87 -4.10
C GLY A 127 0.47 9.13 -5.39
N MET A 128 -0.22 8.00 -5.65
CA MET A 128 -0.06 7.24 -6.89
C MET A 128 -0.50 8.01 -8.14
N ALA A 129 -1.55 8.85 -8.03
CA ALA A 129 -1.94 9.74 -9.11
C ALA A 129 -0.87 10.81 -9.37
N LEU A 130 -0.33 11.42 -8.30
CA LEU A 130 0.70 12.46 -8.41
C LEU A 130 1.98 11.92 -9.07
N ILE A 131 2.41 10.71 -8.74
CA ILE A 131 3.54 10.05 -9.42
C ILE A 131 3.21 9.80 -10.89
N ALA A 132 2.05 9.23 -11.19
CA ALA A 132 1.69 8.92 -12.58
C ALA A 132 1.57 10.16 -13.48
N GLU A 133 1.22 11.32 -12.90
CA GLU A 133 1.07 12.59 -13.63
C GLU A 133 2.39 13.38 -13.79
N ASN A 134 3.41 13.09 -12.98
CA ASN A 134 4.70 13.81 -12.99
C ASN A 134 5.83 13.03 -13.68
N PHE A 135 5.62 11.76 -13.99
CA PHE A 135 6.63 10.88 -14.56
C PHE A 135 6.13 10.24 -15.86
N GLU A 136 7.07 9.99 -16.77
CA GLU A 136 6.76 9.31 -18.02
C GLU A 136 6.33 7.86 -17.78
N THR A 137 5.52 7.32 -18.68
CA THR A 137 5.02 5.94 -18.66
C THR A 137 6.10 4.87 -18.46
N LYS A 138 7.34 5.13 -18.92
CA LYS A 138 8.52 4.23 -18.79
C LYS A 138 9.23 4.35 -17.42
N GLN A 139 8.74 5.19 -16.52
CA GLN A 139 9.32 5.45 -15.21
C GLN A 139 8.30 5.26 -14.07
N VAL A 140 7.00 5.33 -14.36
CA VAL A 140 5.94 5.26 -13.34
C VAL A 140 6.07 4.00 -12.48
N GLY A 141 6.32 2.82 -13.07
CA GLY A 141 6.43 1.57 -12.33
C GLY A 141 7.59 1.57 -11.33
N ARG A 142 8.75 2.08 -11.72
CA ARG A 142 9.89 2.26 -10.80
C ARG A 142 9.59 3.29 -9.72
N MET A 143 9.00 4.43 -10.06
CA MET A 143 8.78 5.52 -9.09
C MET A 143 7.69 5.19 -8.06
N THR A 144 6.60 4.52 -8.45
CA THR A 144 5.60 4.03 -7.49
C THR A 144 6.18 2.93 -6.59
N SER A 145 7.09 2.11 -7.11
CA SER A 145 7.80 1.10 -6.33
C SER A 145 8.77 1.74 -5.32
N VAL A 146 9.53 2.77 -5.71
CA VAL A 146 10.38 3.54 -4.78
C VAL A 146 9.53 4.19 -3.69
N ALA A 147 8.38 4.76 -4.03
CA ALA A 147 7.47 5.30 -3.03
C ALA A 147 6.96 4.22 -2.05
N ALA A 148 6.59 3.04 -2.56
CA ALA A 148 6.15 1.91 -1.75
C ALA A 148 7.22 1.39 -0.78
N ILE A 149 8.50 1.43 -1.17
CA ILE A 149 9.63 1.12 -0.28
C ILE A 149 9.68 2.09 0.91
N GLY A 150 9.26 3.34 0.73
CA GLY A 150 9.09 4.29 1.84
C GLY A 150 8.22 3.74 2.97
N GLY A 151 7.13 3.04 2.63
CA GLY A 151 6.29 2.33 3.61
C GLY A 151 7.04 1.24 4.38
N GLN A 152 7.90 0.49 3.70
CA GLN A 152 8.71 -0.55 4.34
C GLN A 152 9.73 0.03 5.32
N VAL A 153 10.33 1.18 4.99
CA VAL A 153 11.20 1.92 5.91
C VAL A 153 10.43 2.38 7.15
N GLY A 154 9.21 2.88 6.99
CA GLY A 154 8.32 3.24 8.10
C GLY A 154 7.99 2.07 9.02
N ALA A 155 7.74 0.87 8.45
CA ALA A 155 7.50 -0.35 9.22
C ALA A 155 8.72 -0.78 10.07
N ILE A 156 9.93 -0.71 9.51
CA ILE A 156 11.16 -1.01 10.25
C ILE A 156 11.36 0.01 11.39
N PHE A 157 11.17 1.30 11.10
CA PHE A 157 11.27 2.35 12.11
C PHE A 157 10.25 2.11 13.23
N ALA A 158 9.01 1.71 12.90
CA ALA A 158 7.99 1.39 13.90
C ALA A 158 8.42 0.25 14.83
N ALA A 159 9.04 -0.80 14.29
CA ALA A 159 9.53 -1.92 15.09
C ALA A 159 10.65 -1.50 16.06
N LEU A 160 11.58 -0.67 15.59
CA LEU A 160 12.67 -0.14 16.43
C LEU A 160 12.16 0.82 17.50
N ALA A 161 11.23 1.71 17.15
CA ALA A 161 10.62 2.63 18.09
C ALA A 161 9.78 1.90 19.14
N ALA A 162 8.98 0.89 18.72
CA ALA A 162 8.16 0.10 19.63
C ALA A 162 8.99 -0.69 20.65
N SER A 163 10.12 -1.28 20.22
CA SER A 163 10.98 -2.07 21.11
C SER A 163 11.62 -1.24 22.23
N PHE A 164 11.85 0.06 21.98
CA PHE A 164 12.38 0.98 22.97
C PHE A 164 11.28 1.69 23.76
N ILE A 165 10.23 2.20 23.12
CA ILE A 165 9.26 3.09 23.77
C ILE A 165 8.25 2.31 24.60
N ILE A 166 7.70 1.21 24.11
CA ILE A 166 6.64 0.47 24.82
C ILE A 166 7.11 0.03 26.22
N PRO A 167 8.30 -0.56 26.39
CA PRO A 167 8.75 -1.02 27.72
C PRO A 167 9.04 0.11 28.72
N HIS A 168 9.43 1.30 28.24
CA HIS A 168 9.88 2.39 29.12
C HIS A 168 8.81 3.46 29.37
N PHE A 169 7.95 3.72 28.39
CA PHE A 169 7.00 4.84 28.40
C PHE A 169 5.54 4.41 28.16
N GLY A 170 5.30 3.12 27.93
CA GLY A 170 3.98 2.58 27.63
C GLY A 170 3.60 2.66 26.15
N TRP A 171 2.52 1.97 25.79
CA TRP A 171 2.09 1.80 24.41
C TRP A 171 1.52 3.08 23.79
N ASN A 172 0.90 3.92 24.60
CA ASN A 172 0.25 5.16 24.17
C ASN A 172 1.29 6.24 23.79
N ALA A 173 2.45 6.27 24.45
CA ALA A 173 3.57 7.15 24.09
C ALA A 173 4.14 6.88 22.70
N LEU A 174 4.06 5.64 22.20
CA LEU A 174 4.52 5.27 20.86
C LEU A 174 3.81 6.08 19.77
N PHE A 175 2.52 6.37 19.95
CA PHE A 175 1.73 7.07 18.95
C PHE A 175 2.03 8.57 18.84
N LEU A 176 2.70 9.18 19.84
CA LEU A 176 3.19 10.56 19.73
C LEU A 176 4.24 10.70 18.62
N LEU A 177 5.00 9.63 18.32
CA LEU A 177 5.93 9.64 17.20
C LEU A 177 5.22 9.81 15.85
N GLY A 178 3.93 9.50 15.75
CA GLY A 178 3.15 9.76 14.53
C GLY A 178 3.07 11.24 14.17
N ILE A 179 3.30 12.14 15.13
CA ILE A 179 3.29 13.60 14.92
C ILE A 179 4.57 14.08 14.20
N ILE A 180 5.72 13.42 14.44
CA ILE A 180 7.02 13.91 13.96
C ILE A 180 7.08 13.94 12.42
N PRO A 181 6.75 12.86 11.68
CA PRO A 181 6.91 12.88 10.23
C PRO A 181 5.80 13.67 9.53
N VAL A 182 4.76 14.11 10.25
CA VAL A 182 3.70 15.00 9.73
C VAL A 182 4.23 16.40 9.53
N ILE A 183 5.03 16.90 10.48
CA ILE A 183 5.75 18.17 10.34
C ILE A 183 6.66 18.10 9.11
N LEU A 184 7.46 17.04 9.01
CA LEU A 184 8.33 16.80 7.86
C LEU A 184 7.54 16.78 6.54
N THR A 185 6.43 16.06 6.51
CA THR A 185 5.65 15.90 5.29
C THR A 185 4.90 17.17 4.90
N TYR A 186 4.42 17.96 5.87
CA TYR A 186 3.87 19.30 5.63
C TYR A 186 4.91 20.21 4.96
N PHE A 187 6.15 20.23 5.46
CA PHE A 187 7.24 21.02 4.87
C PHE A 187 7.66 20.53 3.48
N VAL A 188 7.63 19.23 3.22
CA VAL A 188 7.90 18.69 1.88
C VAL A 188 6.79 19.11 0.90
N ARG A 189 5.53 19.08 1.34
CA ARG A 189 4.36 19.34 0.49
C ARG A 189 4.18 20.79 0.08
N ARG A 190 4.64 21.75 0.89
CA ARG A 190 4.56 23.18 0.51
C ARG A 190 5.37 23.54 -0.74
N HIS A 191 6.29 22.67 -1.17
CA HIS A 191 7.12 22.85 -2.35
C HIS A 191 6.63 22.06 -3.56
N LEU A 192 5.53 21.33 -3.43
CA LEU A 192 4.89 20.62 -4.53
C LEU A 192 3.96 21.55 -5.31
N THR A 193 3.96 21.39 -6.63
CA THR A 193 2.99 22.02 -7.52
C THR A 193 2.13 20.95 -8.18
N GLU A 194 0.84 21.27 -8.38
CA GLU A 194 -0.08 20.37 -9.09
C GLU A 194 0.48 20.07 -10.49
N SER A 195 0.22 18.86 -10.99
CA SER A 195 0.74 18.45 -12.31
C SER A 195 0.04 19.22 -13.43
N GLN A 196 0.76 19.51 -14.50
CA GLN A 196 0.17 20.16 -15.67
C GLN A 196 -0.93 19.28 -16.31
N GLU A 197 -0.75 17.96 -16.25
CA GLU A 197 -1.75 16.99 -16.70
C GLU A 197 -3.06 17.12 -15.91
N PHE A 198 -3.00 17.21 -14.58
CA PHE A 198 -4.18 17.41 -13.74
C PHE A 198 -4.85 18.76 -14.00
N LEU A 199 -4.08 19.84 -14.10
CA LEU A 199 -4.64 21.17 -14.36
C LEU A 199 -5.41 21.21 -15.68
N THR A 200 -4.82 20.63 -16.73
CA THR A 200 -5.43 20.56 -18.07
C THR A 200 -6.70 19.70 -18.05
N ALA A 201 -6.66 18.54 -17.41
CA ALA A 201 -7.82 17.65 -17.29
C ALA A 201 -8.95 18.28 -16.45
N LYS A 202 -8.60 19.04 -15.41
CA LYS A 202 -9.57 19.78 -14.59
C LYS A 202 -10.25 20.89 -15.37
N GLU A 203 -9.50 21.66 -16.16
CA GLU A 203 -10.08 22.69 -17.04
C GLU A 203 -11.01 22.08 -18.09
N ASP A 204 -10.62 20.96 -18.73
CA ASP A 204 -11.48 20.25 -19.68
C ASP A 204 -12.77 19.72 -19.02
N ALA A 205 -12.66 19.15 -17.82
CA ALA A 205 -13.81 18.68 -17.07
C ALA A 205 -14.79 19.80 -16.71
N GLN A 206 -14.26 20.99 -16.36
CA GLN A 206 -15.07 22.17 -16.07
C GLN A 206 -15.77 22.69 -17.33
N LYS A 207 -15.05 22.84 -18.44
CA LYS A 207 -15.62 23.26 -19.74
C LYS A 207 -16.74 22.32 -20.20
N ASN A 208 -16.53 21.02 -20.05
CA ASN A 208 -17.48 19.99 -20.48
C ASN A 208 -18.52 19.59 -19.41
N HIS A 209 -18.59 20.32 -18.29
CA HIS A 209 -19.52 20.05 -17.17
C HIS A 209 -19.51 18.59 -16.68
N ARG A 210 -18.35 17.92 -16.75
CA ARG A 210 -18.19 16.53 -16.36
C ARG A 210 -18.21 16.42 -14.83
N LYS A 211 -19.20 15.71 -14.29
CA LYS A 211 -19.29 15.46 -12.85
C LYS A 211 -18.20 14.50 -12.37
N ILE A 212 -17.46 14.88 -11.34
CA ILE A 212 -16.54 13.98 -10.63
C ILE A 212 -17.33 13.15 -9.62
N SER A 213 -17.43 11.85 -9.88
CA SER A 213 -18.21 10.89 -9.11
C SER A 213 -17.60 9.50 -9.19
N PHE A 214 -17.69 8.71 -8.12
CA PHE A 214 -17.26 7.32 -8.09
C PHE A 214 -18.09 6.44 -9.04
N THR A 215 -19.33 6.83 -9.34
CA THR A 215 -20.20 6.13 -10.30
C THR A 215 -19.58 6.08 -11.69
N ARG A 216 -18.65 7.00 -12.03
CA ARG A 216 -17.91 6.95 -13.29
C ARG A 216 -17.05 5.70 -13.43
N LEU A 217 -16.59 5.10 -12.34
CA LEU A 217 -15.85 3.83 -12.35
C LEU A 217 -16.70 2.64 -12.79
N PHE A 218 -18.02 2.84 -12.86
CA PHE A 218 -19.02 1.83 -13.21
C PHE A 218 -19.90 2.28 -14.39
N ALA A 219 -19.49 3.32 -15.13
CA ALA A 219 -20.31 3.93 -16.17
C ALA A 219 -20.55 3.03 -17.40
N THR A 220 -19.67 2.07 -17.66
CA THR A 220 -19.82 1.10 -18.77
C THR A 220 -19.49 -0.31 -18.27
N PRO A 221 -20.07 -1.37 -18.87
CA PRO A 221 -19.78 -2.75 -18.48
C PRO A 221 -18.29 -3.09 -18.51
N ARG A 222 -17.55 -2.56 -19.50
CA ARG A 222 -16.10 -2.74 -19.63
C ARG A 222 -15.34 -2.11 -18.47
N LEU A 223 -15.71 -0.89 -18.08
CA LEU A 223 -15.06 -0.18 -16.98
C LEU A 223 -15.44 -0.80 -15.62
N THR A 224 -16.69 -1.22 -15.45
CA THR A 224 -17.14 -1.99 -14.27
C THR A 224 -16.33 -3.27 -14.12
N PHE A 225 -16.20 -4.07 -15.18
CA PHE A 225 -15.40 -5.30 -15.15
C PHE A 225 -13.93 -5.02 -14.81
N GLN A 226 -13.36 -3.94 -15.35
CA GLN A 226 -12.01 -3.48 -15.01
C GLN A 226 -11.87 -3.11 -13.53
N THR A 227 -12.79 -2.30 -13.01
CA THR A 227 -12.80 -1.84 -11.62
C THR A 227 -12.94 -3.02 -10.66
N LEU A 228 -13.90 -3.91 -10.90
CA LEU A 228 -14.12 -5.09 -10.06
C LEU A 228 -12.94 -6.07 -10.15
N GLY A 229 -12.36 -6.29 -11.33
CA GLY A 229 -11.19 -7.14 -11.48
C GLY A 229 -9.98 -6.60 -10.70
N LEU A 230 -9.72 -5.28 -10.79
CA LEU A 230 -8.66 -4.65 -10.01
C LEU A 230 -8.94 -4.67 -8.49
N MET A 231 -10.21 -4.57 -8.08
CA MET A 231 -10.60 -4.79 -6.68
C MET A 231 -10.26 -6.21 -6.24
N VAL A 232 -10.61 -7.25 -7.01
CA VAL A 232 -10.23 -8.64 -6.68
C VAL A 232 -8.72 -8.79 -6.58
N MET A 233 -7.95 -8.27 -7.53
CA MET A 233 -6.49 -8.38 -7.48
C MET A 233 -5.89 -7.66 -6.25
N THR A 234 -6.45 -6.52 -5.83
CA THR A 234 -5.98 -5.79 -4.64
C THR A 234 -6.44 -6.43 -3.33
N ILE A 235 -7.64 -7.03 -3.30
CA ILE A 235 -8.08 -7.88 -2.19
C ILE A 235 -7.08 -9.01 -1.96
N VAL A 236 -6.68 -9.72 -3.03
CA VAL A 236 -5.69 -10.79 -2.96
C VAL A 236 -4.32 -10.28 -2.48
N GLN A 237 -3.86 -9.13 -2.99
CA GLN A 237 -2.60 -8.52 -2.55
C GLN A 237 -2.60 -8.24 -1.04
N ILE A 238 -3.64 -7.59 -0.54
CA ILE A 238 -3.79 -7.27 0.89
C ILE A 238 -3.93 -8.56 1.70
N ALA A 239 -4.75 -9.51 1.23
CA ALA A 239 -4.98 -10.77 1.90
C ALA A 239 -3.69 -11.57 2.07
N GLY A 240 -2.87 -11.63 1.01
CA GLY A 240 -1.56 -12.24 1.01
C GLY A 240 -0.61 -11.54 1.99
N TYR A 241 -0.48 -10.22 1.93
CA TYR A 241 0.39 -9.45 2.82
C TYR A 241 0.05 -9.67 4.30
N PHE A 242 -1.19 -9.39 4.72
CA PHE A 242 -1.59 -9.53 6.12
C PHE A 242 -1.62 -10.98 6.58
N GLY A 243 -2.01 -11.88 5.69
CA GLY A 243 -1.98 -13.32 5.97
C GLY A 243 -0.60 -13.84 6.31
N LEU A 244 0.41 -13.40 5.55
CA LEU A 244 1.79 -13.81 5.72
C LEU A 244 2.46 -13.10 6.90
N MET A 245 2.26 -11.79 7.04
CA MET A 245 2.89 -10.99 8.09
C MET A 245 2.38 -11.31 9.49
N ASN A 246 1.08 -11.59 9.65
CA ASN A 246 0.51 -11.81 10.98
C ASN A 246 0.75 -13.24 11.50
N TRP A 247 0.72 -14.25 10.63
CA TRP A 247 0.72 -15.65 11.07
C TRP A 247 2.08 -16.33 10.98
N LEU A 248 2.89 -16.05 9.95
CA LEU A 248 4.18 -16.73 9.77
C LEU A 248 5.15 -16.54 10.95
N PRO A 249 5.26 -15.36 11.60
CA PRO A 249 6.10 -15.21 12.79
C PRO A 249 5.77 -16.21 13.90
N SER A 250 4.47 -16.46 14.14
CA SER A 250 3.99 -17.40 15.16
C SER A 250 4.24 -18.86 14.78
N ILE A 251 4.14 -19.18 13.47
CA ILE A 251 4.39 -20.53 12.93
C ILE A 251 5.87 -20.88 13.09
N VAL A 252 6.77 -19.96 12.72
CA VAL A 252 8.22 -20.12 12.88
C VAL A 252 8.60 -20.30 14.35
N GLN A 253 7.96 -19.55 15.25
CA GLN A 253 8.18 -19.66 16.69
C GLN A 253 7.79 -21.05 17.22
N LYS A 254 6.60 -21.55 16.86
CA LYS A 254 6.09 -22.85 17.32
C LYS A 254 6.87 -24.03 16.74
N GLN A 255 7.29 -23.97 15.47
CA GLN A 255 7.98 -25.10 14.82
C GLN A 255 9.42 -25.29 15.28
N GLN A 256 10.12 -24.23 15.67
CA GLN A 256 11.55 -24.31 16.02
C GLN A 256 11.85 -24.01 17.49
N GLY A 257 10.83 -23.79 18.35
CA GLY A 257 11.03 -23.44 19.76
C GLY A 257 11.88 -22.18 19.96
N LEU A 258 11.90 -21.29 18.96
CA LEU A 258 12.83 -20.17 18.89
C LEU A 258 12.38 -19.00 19.77
N SER A 259 13.36 -18.30 20.34
CA SER A 259 13.16 -17.04 21.08
C SER A 259 12.56 -15.95 20.20
N VAL A 260 11.88 -14.99 20.85
CA VAL A 260 11.23 -13.82 20.21
C VAL A 260 12.20 -13.03 19.30
N SER A 261 13.48 -12.94 19.65
CA SER A 261 14.49 -12.20 18.86
C SER A 261 14.70 -12.74 17.45
N LYS A 262 14.51 -14.05 17.23
CA LYS A 262 14.65 -14.68 15.90
C LYS A 262 13.45 -14.37 14.99
N SER A 263 12.29 -14.07 15.57
CA SER A 263 11.08 -13.68 14.83
C SER A 263 11.19 -12.27 14.22
N SER A 264 11.81 -11.34 14.95
CA SER A 264 12.10 -9.98 14.45
C SER A 264 13.09 -9.99 13.28
N ILE A 265 14.12 -10.85 13.33
CA ILE A 265 15.08 -11.02 12.22
C ILE A 265 14.38 -11.52 10.95
N TRP A 266 13.46 -12.48 11.09
CA TRP A 266 12.66 -12.97 9.98
C TRP A 266 11.79 -11.88 9.35
N MET A 267 11.15 -11.04 10.18
CA MET A 267 10.33 -9.93 9.70
C MET A 267 11.18 -8.90 8.92
N ILE A 268 12.35 -8.51 9.45
CA ILE A 268 13.29 -7.61 8.77
C ILE A 268 13.74 -8.21 7.43
N ALA A 269 14.13 -9.48 7.41
CA ALA A 269 14.53 -10.17 6.18
C ALA A 269 13.41 -10.21 5.15
N THR A 270 12.16 -10.42 5.61
CA THR A 270 11.00 -10.41 4.74
C THR A 270 10.76 -9.02 4.16
N ILE A 271 10.85 -7.95 4.97
CA ILE A 271 10.71 -6.56 4.51
C ILE A 271 11.80 -6.17 3.50
N ILE A 272 13.04 -6.64 3.70
CA ILE A 272 14.12 -6.48 2.72
C ILE A 272 13.75 -7.19 1.41
N GLY A 273 13.25 -8.42 1.51
CA GLY A 273 12.70 -9.17 0.39
C GLY A 273 11.63 -8.39 -0.36
N MET A 274 10.63 -7.85 0.34
CA MET A 274 9.57 -7.01 -0.24
C MET A 274 10.15 -5.81 -0.99
N SER A 275 11.11 -5.12 -0.39
CA SER A 275 11.73 -3.92 -0.96
C SER A 275 12.49 -4.24 -2.25
N LEU A 276 13.28 -5.32 -2.27
CA LEU A 276 13.95 -5.80 -3.47
C LEU A 276 12.94 -6.24 -4.54
N GLY A 277 11.87 -6.91 -4.13
CA GLY A 277 10.75 -7.29 -5.00
C GLY A 277 10.13 -6.09 -5.68
N MET A 278 9.91 -4.98 -4.94
CA MET A 278 9.39 -3.72 -5.48
C MET A 278 10.32 -3.12 -6.54
N VAL A 279 11.63 -3.08 -6.28
CA VAL A 279 12.61 -2.59 -7.26
C VAL A 279 12.56 -3.43 -8.54
N VAL A 280 12.61 -4.75 -8.42
CA VAL A 280 12.59 -5.66 -9.57
C VAL A 280 11.26 -5.58 -10.32
N PHE A 281 10.13 -5.56 -9.60
CA PHE A 281 8.81 -5.42 -10.18
C PHE A 281 8.69 -4.13 -11.01
N GLY A 282 9.05 -2.99 -10.41
CA GLY A 282 8.99 -1.69 -11.08
C GLY A 282 9.86 -1.65 -12.33
N TYR A 283 11.06 -2.22 -12.28
CA TYR A 283 11.94 -2.33 -13.43
C TYR A 283 11.33 -3.19 -14.55
N ILE A 284 10.79 -4.37 -14.24
CA ILE A 284 10.16 -5.25 -15.23
C ILE A 284 8.92 -4.57 -15.85
N MET A 285 8.12 -3.88 -15.03
CA MET A 285 6.93 -3.17 -15.47
C MET A 285 7.27 -2.07 -16.47
N ASP A 286 8.28 -1.27 -16.17
CA ASP A 286 8.72 -0.16 -17.02
C ASP A 286 9.46 -0.63 -18.28
N LYS A 287 10.29 -1.67 -18.17
CA LYS A 287 11.10 -2.17 -19.29
C LYS A 287 10.30 -3.02 -20.27
N PHE A 288 9.47 -3.93 -19.76
CA PHE A 288 8.75 -4.91 -20.58
C PHE A 288 7.27 -4.57 -20.68
N SER A 289 6.51 -4.76 -19.60
CA SER A 289 5.11 -4.35 -19.47
C SER A 289 4.58 -4.64 -18.08
N ALA A 290 3.52 -3.94 -17.68
CA ALA A 290 2.77 -4.25 -16.46
C ALA A 290 2.30 -5.71 -16.43
N LYS A 291 1.81 -6.24 -17.56
CA LYS A 291 1.33 -7.62 -17.67
C LYS A 291 2.44 -8.63 -17.40
N ALA A 292 3.64 -8.42 -17.95
CA ALA A 292 4.78 -9.29 -17.71
C ALA A 292 5.20 -9.30 -16.23
N ALA A 293 5.26 -8.12 -15.60
CA ALA A 293 5.59 -8.00 -14.19
C ALA A 293 4.59 -8.75 -13.29
N PHE A 294 3.29 -8.52 -13.48
CA PHE A 294 2.25 -9.21 -12.70
C PHE A 294 2.22 -10.73 -12.97
N ASN A 295 2.49 -11.20 -14.19
CA ASN A 295 2.59 -12.63 -14.48
C ASN A 295 3.65 -13.31 -13.61
N ILE A 296 4.86 -12.76 -13.61
CA ILE A 296 6.01 -13.30 -12.88
C ILE A 296 5.71 -13.29 -11.38
N PHE A 297 5.19 -12.18 -10.86
CA PHE A 297 5.01 -12.02 -9.42
C PHE A 297 3.82 -12.79 -8.87
N LEU A 298 2.70 -12.90 -9.59
CA LEU A 298 1.55 -13.68 -9.13
C LEU A 298 1.82 -15.19 -9.18
N ILE A 299 2.43 -15.70 -10.25
CA ILE A 299 2.84 -17.11 -10.32
C ILE A 299 3.93 -17.39 -9.28
N GLY A 300 4.94 -16.52 -9.19
CA GLY A 300 5.98 -16.63 -8.17
C GLY A 300 5.41 -16.66 -6.75
N SER A 301 4.43 -15.80 -6.45
CA SER A 301 3.73 -15.79 -5.17
C SER A 301 2.98 -17.10 -4.91
N ALA A 302 2.26 -17.62 -5.90
CA ALA A 302 1.55 -18.88 -5.76
C ALA A 302 2.48 -20.07 -5.45
N CYS A 303 3.70 -20.08 -6.01
CA CYS A 303 4.67 -21.16 -5.82
C CYS A 303 5.51 -21.00 -4.55
N VAL A 304 6.01 -19.79 -4.27
CA VAL A 304 6.99 -19.53 -3.20
C VAL A 304 6.44 -19.84 -1.80
N LEU A 305 5.11 -19.77 -1.62
CA LEU A 305 4.44 -20.10 -0.37
C LEU A 305 4.74 -21.50 0.14
N PHE A 306 5.00 -22.47 -0.76
CA PHE A 306 5.27 -23.85 -0.36
C PHE A 306 6.70 -24.06 0.13
N ILE A 307 7.64 -23.13 -0.15
CA ILE A 307 9.03 -23.23 0.32
C ILE A 307 9.09 -23.23 1.85
N ILE A 308 8.16 -22.54 2.52
CA ILE A 308 8.13 -22.49 3.99
C ILE A 308 7.84 -23.86 4.62
N LEU A 309 7.20 -24.77 3.89
CA LEU A 309 6.91 -26.13 4.38
C LEU A 309 8.18 -26.99 4.47
N ALA A 310 9.22 -26.65 3.71
CA ALA A 310 10.50 -27.34 3.67
C ALA A 310 11.61 -26.63 4.48
N ALA A 311 11.31 -25.48 5.06
CA ALA A 311 12.27 -24.73 5.86
C ALA A 311 12.29 -25.27 7.31
N HIS A 312 13.44 -25.77 7.76
CA HIS A 312 13.60 -26.38 9.09
C HIS A 312 14.72 -25.76 9.92
N THR A 313 15.50 -24.85 9.33
CA THR A 313 16.60 -24.14 10.00
C THR A 313 16.34 -22.64 10.04
N ALA A 314 17.02 -21.92 10.93
CA ALA A 314 16.88 -20.46 11.02
C ALA A 314 17.22 -19.77 9.69
N LEU A 315 18.29 -20.20 9.02
CA LEU A 315 18.71 -19.64 7.74
C LEU A 315 17.68 -19.92 6.64
N THR A 316 17.18 -21.15 6.52
CA THR A 316 16.19 -21.51 5.50
C THR A 316 14.86 -20.78 5.71
N MET A 317 14.48 -20.51 6.96
CA MET A 317 13.32 -19.68 7.29
C MET A 317 13.49 -18.21 6.91
N ILE A 318 14.68 -17.63 7.17
CA ILE A 318 15.02 -16.26 6.76
C ILE A 318 14.96 -16.12 5.24
N LEU A 319 15.58 -17.06 4.51
CA LEU A 319 15.57 -17.07 3.05
C LEU A 319 14.15 -17.27 2.49
N ALA A 320 13.36 -18.16 3.09
CA ALA A 320 11.96 -18.34 2.72
C ALA A 320 11.15 -17.06 2.94
N GLY A 321 11.31 -16.40 4.09
CA GLY A 321 10.69 -15.11 4.38
C GLY A 321 11.04 -14.04 3.35
N MET A 322 12.33 -13.90 3.03
CA MET A 322 12.81 -12.96 2.02
C MET A 322 12.19 -13.22 0.63
N LEU A 323 12.15 -14.48 0.18
CA LEU A 323 11.55 -14.85 -1.10
C LEU A 323 10.02 -14.66 -1.11
N ILE A 324 9.35 -15.01 -0.01
CA ILE A 324 7.92 -14.78 0.16
C ILE A 324 7.62 -13.28 0.08
N GLY A 325 8.36 -12.44 0.81
CA GLY A 325 8.23 -10.99 0.75
C GLY A 325 8.46 -10.44 -0.65
N PHE A 326 9.52 -10.91 -1.32
CA PHE A 326 9.89 -10.52 -2.67
C PHE A 326 8.74 -10.71 -3.65
N PHE A 327 8.18 -11.91 -3.76
CA PHE A 327 7.09 -12.17 -4.70
C PHE A 327 5.75 -11.64 -4.22
N SER A 328 5.39 -11.90 -2.95
CA SER A 328 4.04 -11.64 -2.43
C SER A 328 3.73 -10.15 -2.27
N ASN A 329 4.72 -9.33 -1.92
CA ASN A 329 4.51 -7.89 -1.72
C ASN A 329 5.30 -7.00 -2.69
N GLY A 330 6.20 -7.56 -3.48
CA GLY A 330 6.97 -6.78 -4.46
C GLY A 330 6.10 -6.06 -5.49
N MET A 331 4.93 -6.60 -5.82
CA MET A 331 4.01 -5.99 -6.78
C MET A 331 3.14 -4.84 -6.23
N PHE A 332 3.23 -4.51 -4.93
CA PHE A 332 2.34 -3.53 -4.28
C PHE A 332 2.36 -2.14 -4.94
N GLY A 333 3.53 -1.61 -5.30
CA GLY A 333 3.65 -0.34 -6.02
C GLY A 333 3.07 -0.37 -7.45
N GLY A 334 3.01 -1.56 -8.05
CA GLY A 334 2.48 -1.79 -9.39
C GLY A 334 0.98 -1.56 -9.52
N TYR A 335 0.22 -1.83 -8.46
CA TYR A 335 -1.24 -1.63 -8.46
C TYR A 335 -1.60 -0.16 -8.69
N GLY A 336 -0.99 0.74 -7.92
CA GLY A 336 -1.18 2.18 -8.10
C GLY A 336 -0.78 2.67 -9.49
N ALA A 337 0.33 2.17 -10.01
CA ALA A 337 0.78 2.51 -11.37
C ALA A 337 -0.20 2.04 -12.46
N VAL A 338 -0.69 0.80 -12.37
CA VAL A 338 -1.64 0.24 -13.33
C VAL A 338 -2.99 0.95 -13.24
N ILE A 339 -3.52 1.16 -12.04
CA ILE A 339 -4.78 1.89 -11.87
C ILE A 339 -4.64 3.30 -12.43
N SER A 340 -3.55 4.01 -12.11
CA SER A 340 -3.34 5.36 -12.66
C SER A 340 -3.29 5.41 -14.19
N ARG A 341 -2.74 4.38 -14.84
CA ARG A 341 -2.66 4.31 -16.31
C ARG A 341 -3.97 3.87 -16.99
N LEU A 342 -4.81 3.12 -16.27
CA LEU A 342 -6.06 2.56 -16.82
C LEU A 342 -7.26 3.51 -16.68
N TYR A 343 -7.14 4.55 -15.86
CA TYR A 343 -8.21 5.51 -15.60
C TYR A 343 -7.79 6.91 -16.02
N PRO A 344 -8.71 7.70 -16.59
CA PRO A 344 -8.40 9.04 -17.05
C PRO A 344 -8.17 9.97 -15.85
N THR A 345 -7.40 11.03 -16.08
CA THR A 345 -6.84 11.91 -15.05
C THR A 345 -7.90 12.53 -14.13
N GLU A 346 -9.12 12.77 -14.63
CA GLU A 346 -10.19 13.43 -13.86
C GLU A 346 -10.83 12.54 -12.78
N ILE A 347 -10.61 11.22 -12.83
CA ILE A 347 -11.10 10.25 -11.83
C ILE A 347 -9.99 9.33 -11.32
N ARG A 348 -8.73 9.68 -11.60
CA ARG A 348 -7.57 8.83 -11.33
C ARG A 348 -7.33 8.65 -9.84
N SER A 349 -7.51 9.72 -9.05
CA SER A 349 -7.38 9.62 -7.59
C SER A 349 -8.51 8.80 -6.99
N THR A 350 -9.74 9.04 -7.45
CA THR A 350 -10.93 8.26 -7.07
C THR A 350 -10.75 6.77 -7.38
N ALA A 351 -10.25 6.42 -8.57
CA ALA A 351 -10.02 5.03 -8.96
C ALA A 351 -9.01 4.35 -8.02
N ASN A 352 -7.84 4.96 -7.81
CA ASN A 352 -6.82 4.38 -6.94
C ASN A 352 -7.34 4.21 -5.51
N ASN A 353 -7.95 5.24 -4.94
CA ASN A 353 -8.39 5.19 -3.55
C ASN A 353 -9.56 4.21 -3.35
N LEU A 354 -10.57 4.21 -4.23
CA LEU A 354 -11.69 3.28 -4.05
C LEU A 354 -11.24 1.82 -4.21
N ILE A 355 -10.51 1.51 -5.28
CA ILE A 355 -10.08 0.14 -5.59
C ILE A 355 -9.20 -0.40 -4.46
N MET A 356 -8.18 0.37 -4.05
CA MET A 356 -7.23 -0.08 -3.03
C MET A 356 -7.87 -0.20 -1.64
N ASN A 357 -8.76 0.72 -1.26
CA ASN A 357 -9.37 0.64 0.07
C ASN A 357 -10.48 -0.41 0.16
N VAL A 358 -11.16 -0.75 -0.94
CA VAL A 358 -11.98 -1.98 -0.99
C VAL A 358 -11.07 -3.22 -0.80
N GLY A 359 -9.91 -3.23 -1.47
CA GLY A 359 -8.86 -4.22 -1.28
C GLY A 359 -8.44 -4.37 0.19
N ARG A 360 -8.17 -3.25 0.87
CA ARG A 360 -7.79 -3.20 2.29
C ARG A 360 -8.92 -3.68 3.20
N ALA A 361 -10.13 -3.19 2.99
CA ALA A 361 -11.28 -3.51 3.83
C ALA A 361 -11.62 -5.00 3.78
N ILE A 362 -11.71 -5.58 2.58
CA ILE A 362 -12.08 -7.00 2.41
C ILE A 362 -10.85 -7.90 2.64
N GLY A 363 -9.72 -7.57 2.01
CA GLY A 363 -8.48 -8.36 2.13
C GLY A 363 -7.94 -8.41 3.55
N GLY A 364 -8.15 -7.38 4.37
CA GLY A 364 -7.74 -7.36 5.78
C GLY A 364 -8.43 -8.44 6.63
N PHE A 365 -9.61 -8.93 6.24
CA PHE A 365 -10.26 -10.07 6.90
C PHE A 365 -9.55 -11.41 6.64
N SER A 366 -8.56 -11.47 5.73
CA SER A 366 -7.82 -12.70 5.46
C SER A 366 -7.13 -13.27 6.69
N SER A 367 -6.64 -12.42 7.60
CA SER A 367 -5.99 -12.88 8.82
C SER A 367 -6.94 -13.69 9.70
N PHE A 368 -8.23 -13.34 9.73
CA PHE A 368 -9.23 -14.12 10.46
C PHE A 368 -9.44 -15.49 9.81
N ILE A 369 -9.62 -15.53 8.48
CA ILE A 369 -9.80 -16.78 7.71
C ILE A 369 -8.58 -17.70 7.90
N ILE A 370 -7.37 -17.14 7.83
CA ILE A 370 -6.13 -17.89 8.03
C ILE A 370 -6.03 -18.42 9.46
N GLY A 371 -6.47 -17.65 10.46
CA GLY A 371 -6.56 -18.12 11.83
C GLY A 371 -7.46 -19.33 11.99
N LEU A 372 -8.65 -19.31 11.37
CA LEU A 372 -9.55 -20.46 11.34
C LEU A 372 -8.92 -21.65 10.62
N LEU A 373 -8.28 -21.43 9.47
CA LEU A 373 -7.58 -22.50 8.75
C LEU A 373 -6.45 -23.10 9.58
N MET A 374 -5.71 -22.30 10.32
CA MET A 374 -4.64 -22.77 11.22
C MET A 374 -5.17 -23.44 12.49
N GLN A 375 -6.37 -23.09 12.95
CA GLN A 375 -7.02 -23.69 14.12
C GLN A 375 -7.64 -25.06 13.80
N TYR A 376 -8.36 -25.16 12.67
CA TYR A 376 -9.10 -26.36 12.30
C TYR A 376 -8.35 -27.27 11.33
N PHE A 377 -7.33 -26.75 10.63
CA PHE A 377 -6.50 -27.49 9.69
C PHE A 377 -5.00 -27.27 10.00
N ASN A 378 -4.16 -27.12 8.97
CA ASN A 378 -2.72 -27.03 9.12
C ASN A 378 -2.12 -26.01 8.15
N LEU A 379 -0.80 -25.79 8.31
CA LEU A 379 -0.03 -24.85 7.50
C LEU A 379 -0.13 -25.13 6.00
N LYS A 380 -0.12 -26.41 5.59
CA LYS A 380 -0.20 -26.80 4.18
C LYS A 380 -1.52 -26.36 3.56
N VAL A 381 -2.65 -26.56 4.25
CA VAL A 381 -3.97 -26.08 3.78
C VAL A 381 -4.00 -24.57 3.64
N THR A 382 -3.42 -23.85 4.61
CA THR A 382 -3.32 -22.39 4.56
C THR A 382 -2.51 -21.90 3.35
N MET A 383 -1.37 -22.55 3.05
CA MET A 383 -0.57 -22.21 1.87
C MET A 383 -1.29 -22.53 0.55
N MET A 384 -2.04 -23.64 0.49
CA MET A 384 -2.88 -23.96 -0.68
C MET A 384 -3.97 -22.91 -0.90
N PHE A 385 -4.62 -22.44 0.16
CA PHE A 385 -5.62 -21.38 0.10
C PHE A 385 -5.02 -20.07 -0.44
N LEU A 386 -3.91 -19.60 0.13
CA LEU A 386 -3.23 -18.38 -0.31
C LEU A 386 -2.71 -18.50 -1.76
N SER A 387 -2.16 -19.65 -2.13
CA SER A 387 -1.73 -19.95 -3.49
C SER A 387 -2.90 -19.86 -4.47
N GLY A 388 -4.05 -20.44 -4.11
CA GLY A 388 -5.30 -20.35 -4.86
C GLY A 388 -5.76 -18.89 -5.07
N LEU A 389 -5.67 -18.04 -4.04
CA LEU A 389 -5.97 -16.61 -4.18
C LEU A 389 -5.06 -15.92 -5.20
N TYR A 390 -3.75 -16.18 -5.17
CA TYR A 390 -2.82 -15.62 -6.17
C TYR A 390 -3.11 -16.11 -7.59
N LEU A 391 -3.50 -17.37 -7.76
CA LEU A 391 -3.92 -17.91 -9.05
C LEU A 391 -5.24 -17.29 -9.54
N ILE A 392 -6.20 -17.02 -8.64
CA ILE A 392 -7.42 -16.27 -8.97
C ILE A 392 -7.06 -14.86 -9.46
N SER A 393 -6.20 -14.14 -8.74
CA SER A 393 -5.71 -12.82 -9.15
C SER A 393 -5.01 -12.87 -10.51
N PHE A 394 -4.21 -13.92 -10.77
CA PHE A 394 -3.57 -14.16 -12.05
C PHE A 394 -4.59 -14.33 -13.18
N ILE A 395 -5.60 -15.18 -12.99
CA ILE A 395 -6.66 -15.41 -13.98
C ILE A 395 -7.42 -14.10 -14.26
N VAL A 396 -7.83 -13.39 -13.21
CA VAL A 396 -8.51 -12.09 -13.35
C VAL A 396 -7.65 -11.12 -14.16
N MET A 397 -6.37 -11.00 -13.84
CA MET A 397 -5.44 -10.15 -14.58
C MET A 397 -5.33 -10.53 -16.07
N GLN A 398 -5.36 -11.82 -16.43
CA GLN A 398 -5.38 -12.25 -17.84
C GLN A 398 -6.65 -11.81 -18.57
N LEU A 399 -7.79 -11.83 -17.87
CA LEU A 399 -9.09 -11.50 -18.43
C LEU A 399 -9.29 -9.99 -18.60
N LEU A 400 -8.58 -9.16 -17.82
CA LEU A 400 -8.72 -7.71 -17.88
C LEU A 400 -8.19 -7.13 -19.22
N PRO A 401 -9.06 -6.54 -20.06
CA PRO A 401 -8.64 -5.97 -21.35
C PRO A 401 -7.69 -4.77 -21.21
N GLY A 402 -7.72 -4.09 -20.06
CA GLY A 402 -6.81 -2.99 -19.73
C GLY A 402 -5.35 -3.37 -19.85
N PHE A 403 -4.97 -4.57 -19.38
CA PHE A 403 -3.58 -5.04 -19.41
C PHE A 403 -3.02 -5.26 -20.82
N ARG A 404 -3.89 -5.46 -21.83
CA ARG A 404 -3.46 -5.55 -23.24
C ARG A 404 -3.09 -4.20 -23.84
N GLN A 405 -3.69 -3.12 -23.32
CA GLN A 405 -3.47 -1.74 -23.78
C GLN A 405 -2.23 -1.11 -23.15
N LEU A 406 -1.73 -1.65 -22.03
CA LEU A 406 -0.56 -1.13 -21.31
C LEU A 406 0.80 -1.52 -21.93
N LYS A 407 0.84 -1.96 -23.19
CA LYS A 407 2.11 -2.20 -23.88
C LYS A 407 2.87 -0.89 -24.02
N ASN A 408 4.16 -0.90 -23.71
CA ASN A 408 5.02 0.25 -23.93
C ASN A 408 5.16 0.42 -25.44
N VAL A 409 4.49 1.42 -26.02
CA VAL A 409 4.70 1.81 -27.42
C VAL A 409 6.13 2.38 -27.50
N PRO A 410 7.00 1.88 -28.40
CA PRO A 410 8.27 2.54 -28.67
C PRO A 410 7.99 3.99 -29.06
N ALA A 411 8.86 4.94 -28.67
CA ALA A 411 8.73 6.29 -29.21
C ALA A 411 8.87 6.18 -30.75
N PRO A 412 8.10 6.93 -31.56
CA PRO A 412 8.43 7.04 -32.97
C PRO A 412 9.90 7.47 -33.07
N ASP A 413 10.67 6.75 -33.86
CA ASP A 413 12.05 7.14 -34.17
C ASP A 413 11.99 8.57 -34.68
N VAL A 414 12.56 9.50 -33.91
CA VAL A 414 12.74 10.86 -34.38
C VAL A 414 13.86 10.74 -35.41
N GLU A 415 13.50 10.66 -36.68
CA GLU A 415 14.46 10.80 -37.77
C GLU A 415 15.20 12.13 -37.55
N PRO A 416 16.55 12.12 -37.54
CA PRO A 416 17.31 13.35 -37.47
C PRO A 416 17.08 14.15 -38.76
N GLU A 417 16.42 15.31 -38.66
CA GLU A 417 16.49 16.37 -39.66
C GLU A 417 17.83 17.10 -39.63
#